data_AF-A0A3D5RZX6-F1
#
_entry.id   AF-A0A3D5RZX6-F1
#
_cell.length_a   1.000
_cell.length_b   1.000
_cell.length_c   1.000
_cell.angle_alpha   90.00
_cell.angle_beta   90.00
_cell.angle_gamma   90.00
#
_symmetry.space_group_name_H-M   'P 1'
#
loop_
_entity.id
_entity.type
_entity.pdbx_description
1 polymer ?
#
loop_
_entity_poly.entity_id
_entity_poly.type
_entity_poly.pdbx_seq_one_letter_code
_entity_poly.pdbx_strand_id
1 'polypeptide(L)'
;MRTLLTLMIIIFALGSLAVESKLVHQDGSYEMIPLEKENIVIKVIQTGANSLQDFEDPKEGLKQNLDHMISMANKACGRGSKPDFLLFHEFPLTGYSSGSRKEKLKYTIQVPGPETKALGKIAKECDTYLIFGSYATDSDWPQHILSLNTVIGRNGEVMKAFWKSRNIKRIYKDREITTTTIEAVRDKYREKYGIDEEFPVLRTEFGNFAVTTVQGDPFVFAAFAMKGVEIMFRTATLFSESDVLAMAWSNNFYTAMANITIPLGTPYSDAGGRSLIASPDGNIIIQDPSTHEEGIISAEIPIAAFRKNRKIPNYALEMVQPIFLQYQQEIPINHLDIPANELPQTGEEMKELFDAISRYLN
;
A
#
# COMPACT_ATOMS: atom_id res chain seq x y z
N MET A 1 -22.02 73.92 -2.89
CA MET A 1 -22.01 73.25 -4.21
C MET A 1 -20.83 72.31 -4.26
N ARG A 2 -21.08 71.02 -4.57
CA ARG A 2 -20.14 69.89 -4.73
C ARG A 2 -19.75 69.12 -3.47
N THR A 3 -20.66 68.22 -3.11
CA THR A 3 -20.46 66.93 -2.43
C THR A 3 -19.41 66.10 -3.17
N LEU A 4 -18.40 65.57 -2.47
CA LEU A 4 -17.60 64.45 -2.94
C LEU A 4 -17.79 63.30 -1.93
N LEU A 5 -18.63 62.34 -2.31
CA LEU A 5 -18.86 61.12 -1.54
C LEU A 5 -17.79 60.11 -2.01
N THR A 6 -16.78 59.86 -1.19
CA THR A 6 -15.76 58.85 -1.48
C THR A 6 -16.34 57.47 -1.20
N LEU A 7 -16.70 56.74 -2.25
CA LEU A 7 -17.20 55.37 -2.18
C LEU A 7 -16.02 54.44 -1.88
N MET A 8 -15.91 53.99 -0.63
CA MET A 8 -14.91 53.01 -0.21
C MET A 8 -15.42 51.61 -0.61
N ILE A 9 -14.90 51.08 -1.71
CA ILE A 9 -15.17 49.71 -2.16
C ILE A 9 -14.40 48.77 -1.24
N ILE A 10 -15.10 48.15 -0.30
CA ILE A 10 -14.57 47.03 0.49
C ILE A 10 -14.61 45.80 -0.43
N ILE A 11 -13.44 45.45 -0.97
CA ILE A 11 -13.23 44.19 -1.67
C ILE A 11 -13.25 43.10 -0.59
N PHE A 12 -14.38 42.40 -0.44
CA PHE A 12 -14.40 41.13 0.27
C PHE A 12 -13.60 40.12 -0.55
N ALA A 13 -12.34 39.90 -0.13
CA ALA A 13 -11.62 38.72 -0.54
C ALA A 13 -12.35 37.51 0.06
N LEU A 14 -13.22 36.89 -0.73
CA LEU A 14 -13.71 35.53 -0.50
C LEU A 14 -12.51 34.60 -0.69
N GLY A 15 -11.63 34.55 0.31
CA GLY A 15 -10.74 33.43 0.46
C GLY A 15 -11.62 32.20 0.66
N SER A 16 -11.57 31.26 -0.27
CA SER A 16 -12.08 29.93 -0.03
C SER A 16 -11.38 29.41 1.22
N LEU A 17 -12.08 29.43 2.35
CA LEU A 17 -11.70 28.62 3.50
C LEU A 17 -11.83 27.19 3.00
N ALA A 18 -10.74 26.63 2.49
CA ALA A 18 -10.61 25.19 2.33
C ALA A 18 -10.96 24.62 3.71
N VAL A 19 -12.06 23.89 3.80
CA VAL A 19 -12.40 23.16 5.01
C VAL A 19 -11.22 22.23 5.25
N GLU A 20 -10.40 22.55 6.23
CA GLU A 20 -9.23 21.77 6.56
C GLU A 20 -9.73 20.38 6.99
N SER A 21 -9.48 19.36 6.16
CA SER A 21 -9.98 18.01 6.39
C SER A 21 -9.40 17.49 7.69
N LYS A 22 -10.28 17.19 8.66
CA LYS A 22 -9.86 16.64 9.95
C LYS A 22 -9.40 15.20 9.77
N LEU A 23 -8.09 14.96 9.78
CA LEU A 23 -7.49 13.64 9.54
C LEU A 23 -7.63 12.67 10.73
N VAL A 24 -7.67 13.18 11.96
CA VAL A 24 -7.65 12.40 13.22
C VAL A 24 -8.56 13.05 14.26
N HIS A 25 -9.27 12.25 15.06
CA HIS A 25 -10.06 12.78 16.18
C HIS A 25 -9.21 12.90 17.46
N GLN A 26 -9.33 14.05 18.14
CA GLN A 26 -8.54 14.36 19.34
C GLN A 26 -8.93 13.55 20.58
N ASP A 27 -10.14 12.98 20.63
CA ASP A 27 -10.62 12.14 21.73
C ASP A 27 -10.23 10.66 21.56
N GLY A 28 -9.36 10.38 20.59
CA GLY A 28 -8.90 9.05 20.20
C GLY A 28 -9.97 8.16 19.55
N SER A 29 -11.19 8.67 19.32
CA SER A 29 -12.16 7.97 18.48
C SER A 29 -11.68 7.96 17.02
N TYR A 30 -12.30 7.11 16.20
CA TYR A 30 -12.07 7.11 14.77
C TYR A 30 -13.38 6.76 14.07
N GLU A 31 -13.53 7.21 12.83
CA GLU A 31 -14.72 6.92 12.04
C GLU A 31 -14.83 5.41 11.75
N MET A 32 -16.03 4.87 11.94
CA MET A 32 -16.36 3.46 11.75
C MET A 32 -17.72 3.35 11.06
N ILE A 33 -17.94 2.26 10.35
CA ILE A 33 -19.29 1.85 9.92
C ILE A 33 -19.71 0.57 10.66
N PRO A 34 -21.02 0.28 10.78
CA PRO A 34 -21.49 -0.93 11.46
C PRO A 34 -20.87 -2.22 10.88
N LEU A 35 -20.51 -3.15 11.75
CA LEU A 35 -20.02 -4.47 11.34
C LEU A 35 -21.20 -5.35 10.92
N GLU A 36 -21.01 -6.14 9.85
CA GLU A 36 -21.97 -7.17 9.44
C GLU A 36 -21.93 -8.39 10.36
N LYS A 37 -20.78 -8.65 11.01
CA LYS A 37 -20.55 -9.84 11.84
C LYS A 37 -19.44 -9.67 12.87
N GLU A 38 -19.43 -10.58 13.85
CA GLU A 38 -18.52 -10.55 15.00
C GLU A 38 -17.08 -10.99 14.66
N ASN A 39 -16.96 -12.00 13.80
CA ASN A 39 -15.69 -12.56 13.37
C ASN A 39 -15.59 -12.53 11.84
N ILE A 40 -14.39 -12.26 11.34
CA ILE A 40 -14.07 -12.27 9.90
C ILE A 40 -12.98 -13.29 9.59
N VAL A 41 -12.96 -13.78 8.35
CA VAL A 41 -11.98 -14.75 7.85
C VAL A 41 -11.05 -14.06 6.87
N ILE A 42 -9.76 -14.00 7.20
CA ILE A 42 -8.72 -13.55 6.30
C ILE A 42 -8.01 -14.78 5.72
N LYS A 43 -7.86 -14.81 4.40
CA LYS A 43 -6.99 -15.76 3.70
C LYS A 43 -5.85 -15.03 3.01
N VAL A 44 -4.65 -15.50 3.29
CA VAL A 44 -3.43 -15.03 2.63
C VAL A 44 -2.98 -16.11 1.65
N ILE A 45 -2.76 -15.70 0.41
CA ILE A 45 -2.43 -16.57 -0.70
C ILE A 45 -0.99 -16.26 -1.11
N GLN A 46 -0.09 -17.21 -0.87
CA GLN A 46 1.28 -17.14 -1.34
C GLN A 46 1.42 -17.94 -2.63
N THR A 47 1.94 -17.29 -3.66
CA THR A 47 2.09 -17.86 -5.00
C THR A 47 3.44 -17.48 -5.57
N GLY A 48 3.90 -18.25 -6.54
CA GLY A 48 4.91 -17.77 -7.47
C GLY A 48 4.27 -16.81 -8.47
N ALA A 49 5.09 -16.11 -9.24
CA ALA A 49 4.64 -15.36 -10.40
C ALA A 49 5.72 -15.41 -11.47
N ASN A 50 5.31 -15.60 -12.73
CA ASN A 50 6.26 -15.48 -13.83
C ASN A 50 6.61 -13.99 -13.99
N SER A 51 7.90 -13.66 -14.21
CA SER A 51 8.25 -12.30 -14.59
C SER A 51 7.77 -12.05 -16.01
N LEU A 52 7.03 -10.97 -16.24
CA LEU A 52 6.64 -10.59 -17.61
C LEU A 52 7.85 -10.30 -18.51
N GLN A 53 9.03 -10.05 -17.91
CA GLN A 53 10.30 -9.87 -18.63
C GLN A 53 10.78 -11.13 -19.35
N ASP A 54 10.36 -12.30 -18.88
CA ASP A 54 10.80 -13.59 -19.43
C ASP A 54 9.98 -14.00 -20.67
N PHE A 55 8.98 -13.19 -21.07
CA PHE A 55 8.11 -13.45 -22.21
C PHE A 55 8.43 -12.52 -23.38
N GLU A 56 8.37 -13.07 -24.61
CA GLU A 56 8.48 -12.28 -25.83
C GLU A 56 7.31 -11.30 -25.99
N ASP A 57 6.08 -11.76 -25.74
CA ASP A 57 4.91 -10.90 -25.53
C ASP A 57 4.51 -10.89 -24.04
N PRO A 58 4.68 -9.75 -23.33
CA PRO A 58 4.28 -9.60 -21.93
C PRO A 58 2.81 -9.95 -21.66
N LYS A 59 1.93 -9.84 -22.66
CA LYS A 59 0.51 -10.17 -22.52
C LYS A 59 0.28 -11.66 -22.27
N GLU A 60 1.12 -12.52 -22.81
CA GLU A 60 1.03 -13.96 -22.57
C GLU A 60 1.35 -14.29 -21.12
N GLY A 61 2.45 -13.76 -20.59
CA GLY A 61 2.81 -13.89 -19.18
C GLY A 61 1.74 -13.32 -18.25
N LEU A 62 1.18 -12.15 -18.60
CA LEU A 62 0.14 -11.50 -17.81
C LEU A 62 -1.13 -12.36 -17.76
N LYS A 63 -1.51 -12.94 -18.90
CA LYS A 63 -2.64 -13.87 -18.96
C LYS A 63 -2.39 -15.13 -18.12
N GLN A 64 -1.20 -15.73 -18.21
CA GLN A 64 -0.86 -16.91 -17.40
C GLN A 64 -0.91 -16.61 -15.90
N ASN A 65 -0.34 -15.49 -15.49
CA ASN A 65 -0.37 -15.06 -14.10
C ASN A 65 -1.80 -14.73 -13.62
N LEU A 66 -2.62 -14.08 -14.45
CA LEU A 66 -4.03 -13.82 -14.16
C LEU A 66 -4.85 -15.11 -13.99
N ASP A 67 -4.70 -16.06 -14.92
CA ASP A 67 -5.37 -17.36 -14.86
C ASP A 67 -4.97 -18.12 -13.58
N HIS A 68 -3.69 -18.03 -13.19
CA HIS A 68 -3.19 -18.61 -11.95
C HIS A 68 -3.78 -17.96 -10.70
N MET A 69 -3.81 -16.63 -10.64
CA MET A 69 -4.47 -15.89 -9.56
C MET A 69 -5.94 -16.28 -9.42
N ILE A 70 -6.68 -16.36 -10.53
CA ILE A 70 -8.09 -16.78 -10.55
C ILE A 70 -8.24 -18.20 -10.00
N SER A 71 -7.37 -19.14 -10.44
CA SER A 71 -7.35 -20.51 -9.94
C SER A 71 -7.12 -20.56 -8.42
N MET A 72 -6.15 -19.81 -7.91
CA MET A 72 -5.82 -19.76 -6.49
C MET A 72 -6.90 -19.08 -5.65
N ALA A 73 -7.51 -18.01 -6.17
CA ALA A 73 -8.66 -17.36 -5.53
C ALA A 73 -9.86 -18.31 -5.44
N ASN A 74 -10.19 -19.03 -6.52
CA ASN A 74 -11.26 -20.04 -6.51
C ASN A 74 -10.99 -21.16 -5.50
N LYS A 75 -9.75 -21.66 -5.43
CA LYS A 75 -9.35 -22.63 -4.40
C LYS A 75 -9.53 -22.08 -2.99
N ALA A 76 -9.11 -20.82 -2.76
CA ALA A 76 -9.27 -20.16 -1.47
C ALA A 76 -10.75 -19.98 -1.10
N CYS A 77 -11.62 -19.65 -2.05
CA CYS A 77 -13.06 -19.52 -1.83
C CYS A 77 -13.74 -20.86 -1.51
N GLY A 78 -13.30 -21.96 -2.14
CA GLY A 78 -13.90 -23.28 -1.96
C GLY A 78 -13.38 -24.11 -0.78
N ARG A 79 -12.28 -23.72 -0.12
CA ARG A 79 -11.63 -24.53 0.93
C ARG A 79 -11.91 -23.98 2.33
N GLY A 80 -12.57 -24.76 3.20
CA GLY A 80 -12.81 -24.36 4.60
C GLY A 80 -13.80 -23.20 4.72
N SER A 81 -13.63 -22.33 5.73
CA SER A 81 -14.51 -21.17 5.94
C SER A 81 -14.45 -20.19 4.76
N LYS A 82 -15.58 -19.63 4.37
CA LYS A 82 -15.66 -18.60 3.32
C LYS A 82 -14.79 -17.38 3.71
N PRO A 83 -13.91 -16.89 2.82
CA PRO A 83 -13.08 -15.72 3.11
C PRO A 83 -13.84 -14.41 2.99
N ASP A 84 -13.60 -13.49 3.91
CA ASP A 84 -13.99 -12.08 3.80
C ASP A 84 -12.95 -11.25 3.07
N PHE A 85 -11.69 -11.66 3.20
CA PHE A 85 -10.55 -11.07 2.52
C PHE A 85 -9.69 -12.16 1.88
N LEU A 86 -9.34 -11.96 0.62
CA LEU A 86 -8.27 -12.65 -0.07
C LEU A 86 -7.11 -11.67 -0.27
N LEU A 87 -5.94 -12.00 0.26
CA LEU A 87 -4.72 -11.21 0.12
C LEU A 87 -3.69 -11.95 -0.72
N PHE A 88 -3.31 -11.38 -1.85
CA PHE A 88 -2.15 -11.77 -2.65
C PHE A 88 -0.95 -10.85 -2.37
N HIS A 89 0.22 -11.27 -2.84
CA HIS A 89 1.50 -10.58 -2.64
C HIS A 89 1.67 -9.34 -3.55
N GLU A 90 2.89 -8.78 -3.59
CA GLU A 90 3.17 -7.47 -4.22
C GLU A 90 3.07 -7.46 -5.75
N PHE A 91 3.36 -8.57 -6.43
CA PHE A 91 3.39 -8.62 -7.90
C PHE A 91 2.81 -9.92 -8.52
N PRO A 92 1.64 -10.42 -8.08
CA PRO A 92 1.10 -11.69 -8.57
C PRO A 92 0.74 -11.66 -10.07
N LEU A 93 0.44 -10.49 -10.64
CA LEU A 93 0.18 -10.34 -12.09
C LEU A 93 1.43 -10.10 -12.92
N THR A 94 2.38 -9.34 -12.39
CA THR A 94 3.50 -8.77 -13.17
C THR A 94 4.84 -9.49 -12.92
N GLY A 95 4.94 -10.24 -11.82
CA GLY A 95 6.22 -10.70 -11.32
C GLY A 95 7.18 -9.54 -11.02
N TYR A 96 8.40 -9.88 -10.60
CA TYR A 96 9.43 -8.86 -10.41
C TYR A 96 10.09 -8.49 -11.74
N SER A 97 10.13 -7.20 -12.05
CA SER A 97 10.83 -6.64 -13.22
C SER A 97 12.07 -5.83 -12.81
N SER A 98 13.18 -6.10 -13.49
CA SER A 98 14.48 -5.45 -13.30
C SER A 98 14.83 -4.48 -14.44
N GLY A 99 15.99 -3.84 -14.38
CA GLY A 99 16.45 -2.95 -15.45
C GLY A 99 15.89 -1.53 -15.38
N SER A 100 15.95 -0.83 -16.51
CA SER A 100 15.64 0.60 -16.58
C SER A 100 14.15 0.90 -16.44
N ARG A 101 13.81 2.14 -16.10
CA ARG A 101 12.44 2.66 -16.06
C ARG A 101 11.72 2.41 -17.37
N LYS A 102 12.35 2.77 -18.51
CA LYS A 102 11.83 2.48 -19.85
C LYS A 102 11.50 1.00 -20.07
N GLU A 103 12.34 0.10 -19.55
CA GLU A 103 12.11 -1.33 -19.68
C GLU A 103 10.95 -1.79 -18.80
N LYS A 104 10.98 -1.43 -17.52
CA LYS A 104 9.94 -1.77 -16.53
C LYS A 104 8.54 -1.28 -16.93
N LEU A 105 8.42 -0.12 -17.59
CA LEU A 105 7.14 0.43 -18.04
C LEU A 105 6.36 -0.51 -18.99
N LYS A 106 7.05 -1.38 -19.74
CA LYS A 106 6.42 -2.38 -20.61
C LYS A 106 5.67 -3.48 -19.84
N TYR A 107 6.00 -3.66 -18.56
CA TYR A 107 5.55 -4.76 -17.71
C TYR A 107 4.61 -4.28 -16.60
N THR A 108 3.84 -3.23 -16.87
CA THR A 108 2.89 -2.63 -15.94
C THR A 108 1.46 -2.88 -16.39
N ILE A 109 0.53 -2.83 -15.43
CA ILE A 109 -0.91 -2.85 -15.73
C ILE A 109 -1.52 -1.45 -15.56
N GLN A 110 -2.78 -1.30 -15.94
CA GLN A 110 -3.60 -0.15 -15.56
C GLN A 110 -4.67 -0.59 -14.55
N VAL A 111 -4.98 0.29 -13.60
CA VAL A 111 -5.98 0.04 -12.55
C VAL A 111 -6.97 1.21 -12.53
N PRO A 112 -8.26 1.00 -12.85
CA PRO A 112 -8.88 -0.26 -13.30
C PRO A 112 -8.45 -0.68 -14.72
N GLY A 113 -8.53 -1.99 -15.00
CA GLY A 113 -8.18 -2.59 -16.29
C GLY A 113 -8.82 -3.97 -16.53
N PRO A 114 -8.47 -4.67 -17.63
CA PRO A 114 -8.98 -6.01 -17.93
C PRO A 114 -8.75 -7.02 -16.81
N GLU A 115 -7.58 -6.98 -16.18
CA GLU A 115 -7.18 -7.90 -15.10
C GLU A 115 -8.04 -7.66 -13.86
N THR A 116 -8.24 -6.40 -13.44
CA THR A 116 -9.11 -6.08 -12.29
C THR A 116 -10.56 -6.45 -12.57
N LYS A 117 -11.02 -6.32 -13.82
CA LYS A 117 -12.38 -6.73 -14.21
C LYS A 117 -12.56 -8.25 -14.12
N ALA A 118 -11.56 -9.02 -14.51
CA ALA A 118 -11.58 -10.48 -14.40
C ALA A 118 -11.58 -10.93 -12.94
N LEU A 119 -10.68 -10.37 -12.12
CA LEU A 119 -10.62 -10.62 -10.68
C LEU A 119 -11.89 -10.14 -9.95
N GLY A 120 -12.52 -9.07 -10.44
CA GLY A 120 -13.82 -8.55 -9.99
C GLY A 120 -14.95 -9.57 -10.03
N LYS A 121 -14.98 -10.43 -11.06
CA LYS A 121 -15.96 -11.52 -11.13
C LYS A 121 -15.77 -12.50 -9.98
N ILE A 122 -14.52 -12.86 -9.68
CA ILE A 122 -14.19 -13.78 -8.60
C ILE A 122 -14.52 -13.17 -7.24
N ALA A 123 -14.16 -11.90 -7.02
CA ALA A 123 -14.49 -11.18 -5.79
C ALA A 123 -16.00 -11.15 -5.53
N LYS A 124 -16.79 -10.94 -6.59
CA LYS A 124 -18.25 -10.94 -6.53
C LYS A 124 -18.86 -12.33 -6.31
N GLU A 125 -18.41 -13.34 -7.04
CA GLU A 125 -18.91 -14.71 -6.91
C GLU A 125 -18.58 -15.31 -5.53
N CYS A 126 -17.39 -14.99 -5.01
CA CYS A 126 -16.95 -15.41 -3.68
C CYS A 126 -17.49 -14.51 -2.56
N ASP A 127 -18.07 -13.35 -2.91
CA ASP A 127 -18.55 -12.33 -1.99
C ASP A 127 -17.48 -11.96 -0.93
N THR A 128 -16.32 -11.56 -1.44
CA THR A 128 -15.08 -11.30 -0.69
C THR A 128 -14.39 -10.03 -1.18
N TYR A 129 -13.58 -9.39 -0.35
CA TYR A 129 -12.63 -8.37 -0.79
C TYR A 129 -11.37 -9.06 -1.34
N LEU A 130 -10.92 -8.68 -2.54
CA LEU A 130 -9.71 -9.21 -3.15
C LEU A 130 -8.65 -8.13 -3.24
N ILE A 131 -7.49 -8.39 -2.64
CA ILE A 131 -6.39 -7.44 -2.48
C ILE A 131 -5.12 -8.00 -3.15
N PHE A 132 -4.45 -7.18 -3.96
CA PHE A 132 -3.19 -7.56 -4.61
C PHE A 132 -2.33 -6.35 -4.97
N GLY A 133 -1.01 -6.53 -5.00
CA GLY A 133 -0.08 -5.52 -5.49
C GLY A 133 0.16 -5.61 -7.00
N SER A 134 0.65 -4.54 -7.61
CA SER A 134 1.15 -4.56 -8.98
C SER A 134 2.09 -3.39 -9.28
N TYR A 135 2.96 -3.58 -10.28
CA TYR A 135 3.47 -2.43 -11.02
C TYR A 135 2.38 -1.89 -11.95
N ALA A 136 2.17 -0.58 -11.91
CA ALA A 136 1.14 0.07 -12.69
C ALA A 136 1.63 1.35 -13.38
N THR A 137 0.90 1.74 -14.42
CA THR A 137 1.00 3.05 -15.07
C THR A 137 -0.32 3.78 -15.00
N ASP A 138 -0.25 5.10 -15.07
CA ASP A 138 -1.38 6.01 -15.08
C ASP A 138 -1.07 7.12 -16.10
N SER A 139 -2.03 7.45 -16.96
CA SER A 139 -1.86 8.50 -17.97
C SER A 139 -1.60 9.87 -17.37
N ASP A 140 -2.07 10.10 -16.15
CA ASP A 140 -1.86 11.35 -15.41
C ASP A 140 -0.45 11.44 -14.79
N TRP A 141 0.28 10.32 -14.77
CA TRP A 141 1.64 10.19 -14.26
C TRP A 141 2.56 9.61 -15.34
N PRO A 142 2.76 10.31 -16.46
CA PRO A 142 3.51 9.78 -17.60
C PRO A 142 4.93 9.41 -17.20
N GLN A 143 5.41 8.25 -17.67
CA GLN A 143 6.73 7.67 -17.40
C GLN A 143 7.02 7.30 -15.93
N HIS A 144 6.09 7.51 -15.01
CA HIS A 144 6.20 7.00 -13.65
C HIS A 144 5.86 5.51 -13.59
N ILE A 145 6.60 4.76 -12.78
CA ILE A 145 6.28 3.37 -12.44
C ILE A 145 5.67 3.39 -11.06
N LEU A 146 4.39 3.09 -10.98
CA LEU A 146 3.66 3.06 -9.73
C LEU A 146 3.76 1.67 -9.10
N SER A 147 3.87 1.62 -7.77
CA SER A 147 3.65 0.40 -6.99
C SER A 147 2.33 0.60 -6.25
N LEU A 148 1.30 -0.10 -6.73
CA LEU A 148 -0.07 0.05 -6.26
C LEU A 148 -0.53 -1.23 -5.56
N ASN A 149 -1.38 -1.08 -4.55
CA ASN A 149 -2.14 -2.16 -3.95
C ASN A 149 -3.63 -1.96 -4.26
N THR A 150 -4.16 -2.81 -5.13
CA THR A 150 -5.54 -2.74 -5.59
C THR A 150 -6.45 -3.50 -4.63
N VAL A 151 -7.57 -2.88 -4.29
CA VAL A 151 -8.67 -3.49 -3.53
C VAL A 151 -9.90 -3.54 -4.43
N ILE A 152 -10.36 -4.75 -4.68
CA ILE A 152 -11.62 -5.03 -5.36
C ILE A 152 -12.66 -5.39 -4.30
N GLY A 153 -13.80 -4.71 -4.36
CA GLY A 153 -14.91 -4.92 -3.44
C GLY A 153 -15.71 -6.19 -3.75
N ARG A 154 -16.55 -6.59 -2.80
CA ARG A 154 -17.49 -7.71 -2.92
C ARG A 154 -18.50 -7.56 -4.06
N ASN A 155 -18.70 -6.34 -4.58
CA ASN A 155 -19.53 -6.09 -5.76
C ASN A 155 -18.80 -6.35 -7.10
N GLY A 156 -17.49 -6.61 -7.05
CA GLY A 156 -16.62 -6.83 -8.20
C GLY A 156 -15.98 -5.57 -8.78
N GLU A 157 -16.20 -4.41 -8.18
CA GLU A 157 -15.62 -3.14 -8.64
C GLU A 157 -14.35 -2.78 -7.87
N VAL A 158 -13.43 -2.07 -8.53
CA VAL A 158 -12.25 -1.52 -7.86
C VAL A 158 -12.70 -0.42 -6.89
N MET A 159 -12.43 -0.62 -5.60
CA MET A 159 -12.74 0.35 -4.56
C MET A 159 -11.59 1.32 -4.32
N LYS A 160 -10.35 0.83 -4.43
CA LYS A 160 -9.15 1.63 -4.15
C LYS A 160 -7.92 1.07 -4.82
N ALA A 161 -7.04 1.96 -5.25
CA ALA A 161 -5.64 1.64 -5.52
C ALA A 161 -4.77 2.42 -4.53
N PHE A 162 -4.26 1.73 -3.51
CA PHE A 162 -3.37 2.33 -2.52
C PHE A 162 -1.98 2.51 -3.14
N TRP A 163 -1.53 3.76 -3.25
CA TRP A 163 -0.16 4.03 -3.62
C TRP A 163 0.77 3.68 -2.46
N LYS A 164 1.92 3.09 -2.78
CA LYS A 164 2.99 2.93 -1.79
C LYS A 164 3.40 4.31 -1.26
N SER A 165 3.36 4.50 0.06
CA SER A 165 3.64 5.81 0.67
C SER A 165 5.08 6.27 0.43
N ARG A 166 6.04 5.35 0.52
CA ARG A 166 7.46 5.61 0.25
C ARG A 166 8.24 4.35 -0.07
N ASN A 167 9.42 4.53 -0.66
CA ASN A 167 10.43 3.47 -0.76
C ASN A 167 11.36 3.48 0.46
N ILE A 168 11.90 2.30 0.77
CA ILE A 168 13.13 2.22 1.56
C ILE A 168 14.25 2.87 0.75
N LYS A 169 15.09 3.68 1.41
CA LYS A 169 16.21 4.40 0.80
C LYS A 169 17.52 3.82 1.34
N ARG A 170 18.61 3.90 0.58
CA ARG A 170 19.95 3.44 0.98
C ARG A 170 20.02 1.93 1.29
N ILE A 171 19.12 1.14 0.71
CA ILE A 171 19.12 -0.33 0.88
C ILE A 171 20.27 -0.99 0.11
N TYR A 172 20.64 -0.44 -1.04
CA TYR A 172 21.78 -0.89 -1.83
C TYR A 172 22.91 0.15 -1.80
N LYS A 173 24.15 -0.29 -1.99
CA LYS A 173 25.33 0.59 -1.99
C LYS A 173 25.47 1.37 -3.28
N ASP A 174 25.06 0.78 -4.39
CA ASP A 174 25.32 1.20 -5.76
C ASP A 174 24.09 1.74 -6.50
N ARG A 175 22.89 1.58 -5.94
CA ARG A 175 21.64 1.99 -6.60
C ARG A 175 20.49 2.29 -5.63
N GLU A 176 19.43 2.89 -6.15
CA GLU A 176 18.17 3.15 -5.45
C GLU A 176 16.95 2.63 -6.23
N ILE A 177 15.80 2.54 -5.56
CA ILE A 177 14.54 2.08 -6.15
C ILE A 177 13.91 3.21 -6.99
N THR A 178 13.58 2.91 -8.25
CA THR A 178 13.06 3.89 -9.23
C THR A 178 11.54 4.02 -9.29
N THR A 179 10.79 3.29 -8.45
CA THR A 179 9.33 3.42 -8.41
C THR A 179 8.91 4.76 -7.81
N THR A 180 7.79 5.28 -8.29
CA THR A 180 7.19 6.50 -7.76
C THR A 180 6.25 6.15 -6.62
N THR A 181 6.32 6.94 -5.55
CA THR A 181 5.57 6.77 -4.31
C THR A 181 4.94 8.11 -3.93
N ILE A 182 4.02 8.11 -2.98
CA ILE A 182 3.39 9.37 -2.51
C ILE A 182 4.48 10.36 -2.09
N GLU A 183 5.47 9.95 -1.29
CA GLU A 183 6.59 10.80 -0.85
C GLU A 183 7.34 11.46 -2.03
N ALA A 184 7.48 10.74 -3.14
CA ALA A 184 8.27 11.19 -4.29
C ALA A 184 7.60 12.27 -5.12
N VAL A 185 6.27 12.43 -5.03
CA VAL A 185 5.46 13.39 -5.80
C VAL A 185 4.33 14.00 -4.95
N ARG A 186 4.56 14.12 -3.64
CA ARG A 186 3.55 14.33 -2.61
C ARG A 186 2.66 15.54 -2.85
N ASP A 187 3.22 16.68 -3.24
CA ASP A 187 2.42 17.90 -3.40
C ASP A 187 1.47 17.81 -4.60
N LYS A 188 1.93 17.33 -5.76
CA LYS A 188 1.05 17.02 -6.90
C LYS A 188 0.05 15.91 -6.60
N TYR A 189 0.47 14.89 -5.86
CA TYR A 189 -0.41 13.81 -5.43
C TYR A 189 -1.55 14.36 -4.58
N ARG A 190 -1.23 15.21 -3.61
CA ARG A 190 -2.20 15.86 -2.73
C ARG A 190 -3.12 16.81 -3.49
N GLU A 191 -2.60 17.59 -4.45
CA GLU A 191 -3.43 18.46 -5.29
C GLU A 191 -4.47 17.65 -6.06
N LYS A 192 -4.06 16.49 -6.59
CA LYS A 192 -4.90 15.64 -7.43
C LYS A 192 -5.91 14.80 -6.65
N TYR A 193 -5.48 14.21 -5.53
CA TYR A 193 -6.25 13.19 -4.80
C TYR A 193 -6.76 13.66 -3.44
N GLY A 194 -6.16 14.71 -2.87
CA GLY A 194 -6.47 15.23 -1.54
C GLY A 194 -5.56 14.68 -0.45
N ILE A 195 -5.51 15.37 0.68
CA ILE A 195 -4.62 15.03 1.82
C ILE A 195 -5.01 13.71 2.51
N ASP A 196 -6.30 13.36 2.51
CA ASP A 196 -6.76 12.10 3.08
C ASP A 196 -6.17 10.88 2.38
N GLU A 197 -5.83 11.03 1.10
CA GLU A 197 -5.27 9.98 0.24
C GLU A 197 -3.79 9.71 0.47
N GLU A 198 -3.09 10.52 1.27
CA GLU A 198 -1.72 10.18 1.70
C GLU A 198 -1.72 8.96 2.64
N PHE A 199 -2.81 8.78 3.38
CA PHE A 199 -3.05 7.68 4.31
C PHE A 199 -4.55 7.28 4.27
N PRO A 200 -5.01 6.65 3.18
CA PRO A 200 -6.42 6.32 3.05
C PRO A 200 -6.79 5.15 3.96
N VAL A 201 -8.01 5.15 4.52
CA VAL A 201 -8.56 4.04 5.31
C VAL A 201 -9.89 3.64 4.70
N LEU A 202 -9.99 2.39 4.24
CA LEU A 202 -11.25 1.82 3.79
C LEU A 202 -12.05 1.38 5.00
N ARG A 203 -13.27 1.89 5.11
CA ARG A 203 -14.21 1.57 6.19
C ARG A 203 -15.27 0.66 5.63
N THR A 204 -15.29 -0.57 6.08
CA THR A 204 -16.21 -1.59 5.58
C THR A 204 -16.93 -2.28 6.72
N GLU A 205 -17.94 -3.05 6.34
CA GLU A 205 -18.74 -3.91 7.20
C GLU A 205 -17.92 -5.04 7.83
N PHE A 206 -16.66 -5.22 7.43
CA PHE A 206 -15.71 -6.18 8.00
C PHE A 206 -14.56 -5.54 8.78
N GLY A 207 -14.51 -4.22 8.89
CA GLY A 207 -13.40 -3.55 9.56
C GLY A 207 -12.96 -2.26 8.89
N ASN A 208 -12.13 -1.50 9.59
CA ASN A 208 -11.32 -0.43 8.98
C ASN A 208 -9.97 -1.01 8.58
N PHE A 209 -9.61 -0.91 7.30
CA PHE A 209 -8.34 -1.44 6.82
C PHE A 209 -7.62 -0.51 5.86
N ALA A 210 -6.32 -0.73 5.77
CA ALA A 210 -5.45 -0.14 4.75
C ALA A 210 -4.56 -1.23 4.15
N VAL A 211 -3.98 -0.93 2.99
CA VAL A 211 -3.04 -1.82 2.32
C VAL A 211 -1.73 -1.08 2.06
N THR A 212 -0.60 -1.72 2.37
CA THR A 212 0.72 -1.11 2.14
C THR A 212 1.77 -2.14 1.74
N THR A 213 2.73 -1.67 0.95
CA THR A 213 3.98 -2.40 0.65
C THR A 213 5.18 -1.74 1.34
N VAL A 214 4.92 -0.79 2.26
CA VAL A 214 5.97 -0.23 3.11
C VAL A 214 6.38 -1.26 4.16
N GLN A 215 7.66 -1.26 4.50
CA GLN A 215 8.23 -2.14 5.52
C GLN A 215 9.21 -1.36 6.39
N GLY A 216 9.24 -1.67 7.68
CA GLY A 216 10.19 -1.11 8.63
C GLY A 216 10.04 0.39 8.89
N ASP A 217 8.92 1.03 8.52
CA ASP A 217 8.71 2.47 8.73
C ASP A 217 7.67 2.75 9.82
N PRO A 218 8.09 2.95 11.09
CA PRO A 218 7.17 3.13 12.20
C PRO A 218 6.28 4.37 12.05
N PHE A 219 6.72 5.43 11.35
CA PHE A 219 5.93 6.65 11.22
C PHE A 219 4.80 6.49 10.22
N VAL A 220 5.03 5.77 9.12
CA VAL A 220 3.97 5.43 8.17
C VAL A 220 2.90 4.56 8.85
N PHE A 221 3.30 3.52 9.59
CA PHE A 221 2.34 2.67 10.31
C PHE A 221 1.60 3.42 11.42
N ALA A 222 2.29 4.28 12.18
CA ALA A 222 1.66 5.11 13.20
C ALA A 222 0.62 6.07 12.61
N ALA A 223 0.89 6.66 11.44
CA ALA A 223 -0.07 7.53 10.75
C ALA A 223 -1.36 6.78 10.39
N PHE A 224 -1.25 5.59 9.79
CA PHE A 224 -2.42 4.74 9.51
C PHE A 224 -3.17 4.34 10.79
N ALA A 225 -2.45 4.00 11.85
CA ALA A 225 -3.05 3.62 13.12
C ALA A 225 -3.81 4.77 13.79
N MET A 226 -3.26 6.00 13.74
CA MET A 226 -3.95 7.21 14.19
C MET A 226 -5.18 7.55 13.34
N LYS A 227 -5.24 7.11 12.09
CA LYS A 227 -6.46 7.20 11.25
C LYS A 227 -7.47 6.08 11.50
N GLY A 228 -7.21 5.20 12.46
CA GLY A 228 -8.16 4.17 12.91
C GLY A 228 -8.15 2.89 12.09
N VAL A 229 -6.98 2.50 11.54
CA VAL A 229 -6.81 1.16 10.95
C VAL A 229 -6.92 0.08 12.02
N GLU A 230 -7.72 -0.94 11.73
CA GLU A 230 -7.91 -2.13 12.56
C GLU A 230 -7.20 -3.35 11.97
N ILE A 231 -7.10 -3.40 10.63
CA ILE A 231 -6.42 -4.47 9.89
C ILE A 231 -5.46 -3.82 8.88
N MET A 232 -4.17 -4.10 9.01
CA MET A 232 -3.15 -3.69 8.06
C MET A 232 -2.80 -4.84 7.13
N PHE A 233 -3.29 -4.78 5.89
CA PHE A 233 -2.90 -5.73 4.85
C PHE A 233 -1.57 -5.32 4.24
N ARG A 234 -0.68 -6.29 4.07
CA ARG A 234 0.67 -6.05 3.62
C ARG A 234 1.01 -6.97 2.46
N THR A 235 1.54 -6.38 1.41
CA THR A 235 2.03 -7.12 0.23
C THR A 235 3.55 -6.98 0.18
N ALA A 236 4.23 -8.05 -0.22
CA ALA A 236 5.68 -8.07 -0.30
C ALA A 236 6.20 -8.95 -1.44
N THR A 237 7.37 -8.59 -1.95
CA THR A 237 8.27 -9.50 -2.67
C THR A 237 9.26 -10.18 -1.73
N LEU A 238 9.63 -9.50 -0.65
CA LEU A 238 10.48 -9.98 0.44
C LEU A 238 10.06 -9.25 1.70
N PHE A 239 10.09 -9.88 2.88
CA PHE A 239 9.78 -9.18 4.12
C PHE A 239 10.57 -9.63 5.34
N SER A 240 10.51 -8.84 6.40
CA SER A 240 11.02 -9.20 7.72
C SER A 240 9.87 -9.51 8.67
N GLU A 241 9.87 -10.70 9.27
CA GLU A 241 8.87 -11.11 10.25
C GLU A 241 8.84 -10.18 11.47
N SER A 242 10.02 -9.78 11.97
CA SER A 242 10.10 -8.89 13.13
C SER A 242 9.47 -7.53 12.87
N ASP A 243 9.55 -7.01 11.65
CA ASP A 243 8.83 -5.80 11.23
C ASP A 243 7.31 -6.02 11.29
N VAL A 244 6.80 -7.13 10.75
CA VAL A 244 5.36 -7.42 10.77
C VAL A 244 4.82 -7.47 12.20
N LEU A 245 5.51 -8.17 13.09
CA LEU A 245 5.11 -8.31 14.49
C LEU A 245 5.25 -6.99 15.27
N ALA A 246 6.37 -6.28 15.11
CA ALA A 246 6.61 -5.03 15.83
C ALA A 246 5.63 -3.93 15.40
N MET A 247 5.31 -3.85 14.10
CA MET A 247 4.33 -2.87 13.61
C MET A 247 2.92 -3.22 14.06
N ALA A 248 2.52 -4.50 14.08
CA ALA A 248 1.23 -4.89 14.65
C ALA A 248 1.10 -4.50 16.13
N TRP A 249 2.14 -4.83 16.90
CA TRP A 249 2.18 -4.58 18.34
C TRP A 249 2.14 -3.08 18.70
N SER A 250 3.08 -2.31 18.16
CA SER A 250 3.21 -0.88 18.51
C SER A 250 2.06 -0.01 18.02
N ASN A 251 1.31 -0.47 17.02
CA ASN A 251 0.20 0.27 16.42
C ASN A 251 -1.18 -0.32 16.73
N ASN A 252 -1.22 -1.40 17.51
CA ASN A 252 -2.44 -2.08 17.94
C ASN A 252 -3.41 -2.35 16.78
N PHE A 253 -2.98 -3.14 15.79
CA PHE A 253 -3.83 -3.62 14.69
C PHE A 253 -3.55 -5.10 14.39
N TYR A 254 -4.51 -5.80 13.80
CA TYR A 254 -4.22 -7.06 13.14
C TYR A 254 -3.44 -6.80 11.85
N THR A 255 -2.59 -7.74 11.45
CA THR A 255 -1.90 -7.62 10.17
C THR A 255 -1.84 -8.96 9.45
N ALA A 256 -1.93 -8.89 8.12
CA ALA A 256 -1.77 -10.03 7.23
C ALA A 256 -0.72 -9.66 6.19
N MET A 257 0.28 -10.53 6.01
CA MET A 257 1.42 -10.33 5.12
C MET A 257 1.43 -11.42 4.06
N ALA A 258 1.24 -11.04 2.79
CA ALA A 258 1.42 -11.92 1.64
C ALA A 258 2.78 -11.67 0.99
N ASN A 259 3.57 -12.73 0.89
CA ASN A 259 4.87 -12.73 0.23
C ASN A 259 4.86 -13.67 -0.98
N ILE A 260 5.63 -13.33 -2.01
CA ILE A 260 5.82 -14.19 -3.19
C ILE A 260 6.63 -15.43 -2.81
N THR A 261 6.32 -16.58 -3.39
CA THR A 261 7.18 -17.77 -3.26
C THR A 261 8.36 -17.68 -4.21
N ILE A 262 9.52 -18.18 -3.79
CA ILE A 262 10.74 -18.10 -4.58
C ILE A 262 11.28 -19.52 -4.81
N PRO A 263 11.58 -19.93 -6.06
CA PRO A 263 12.11 -21.26 -6.33
C PRO A 263 13.40 -21.56 -5.55
N LEU A 264 13.55 -22.82 -5.16
CA LEU A 264 14.76 -23.32 -4.50
C LEU A 264 16.00 -23.16 -5.39
N GLY A 265 17.16 -22.94 -4.75
CA GLY A 265 18.44 -22.81 -5.43
C GLY A 265 18.73 -21.40 -5.98
N THR A 266 17.81 -20.45 -5.81
CA THR A 266 18.05 -19.03 -6.11
C THR A 266 18.69 -18.31 -4.92
N PRO A 267 19.40 -17.18 -5.11
CA PRO A 267 20.02 -16.42 -4.01
C PRO A 267 19.04 -15.90 -2.95
N TYR A 268 17.74 -15.87 -3.25
CA TYR A 268 16.69 -15.36 -2.37
C TYR A 268 15.71 -16.44 -1.90
N SER A 269 16.02 -17.73 -2.11
CA SER A 269 15.13 -18.86 -1.79
C SER A 269 14.63 -18.84 -0.34
N ASP A 270 15.49 -18.44 0.60
CA ASP A 270 15.14 -18.39 2.02
C ASP A 270 14.21 -17.22 2.35
N ALA A 271 14.14 -16.20 1.49
CA ALA A 271 13.38 -14.98 1.73
C ALA A 271 12.02 -14.95 1.01
N GLY A 272 11.69 -16.00 0.24
CA GLY A 272 10.36 -16.21 -0.32
C GLY A 272 9.35 -16.74 0.71
N GLY A 273 8.09 -16.76 0.31
CA GLY A 273 6.96 -17.34 1.04
C GLY A 273 6.88 -16.88 2.49
N ARG A 274 6.54 -17.80 3.39
CA ARG A 274 6.37 -17.56 4.83
C ARG A 274 5.36 -16.46 5.16
N SER A 275 4.35 -16.33 4.30
CA SER A 275 3.23 -15.43 4.51
C SER A 275 2.60 -15.71 5.88
N LEU A 276 2.08 -14.69 6.55
CA LEU A 276 1.58 -14.82 7.92
C LEU A 276 0.42 -13.89 8.24
N ILE A 277 -0.32 -14.24 9.29
CA ILE A 277 -1.32 -13.38 9.94
C ILE A 277 -0.92 -13.24 11.40
N ALA A 278 -0.89 -12.02 11.93
CA ALA A 278 -0.50 -11.73 13.30
C ALA A 278 -1.54 -10.87 14.03
N SER A 279 -1.59 -11.04 15.35
CA SER A 279 -2.47 -10.30 16.25
C SER A 279 -1.90 -8.92 16.61
N PRO A 280 -2.74 -8.02 17.17
CA PRO A 280 -2.30 -6.73 17.71
C PRO A 280 -1.31 -6.81 18.87
N ASP A 281 -1.08 -8.00 19.44
CA ASP A 281 -0.09 -8.21 20.50
C ASP A 281 1.29 -8.59 19.94
N GLY A 282 1.45 -8.61 18.61
CA GLY A 282 2.69 -9.02 17.95
C GLY A 282 2.91 -10.53 17.91
N ASN A 283 1.85 -11.33 18.07
CA ASN A 283 1.92 -12.78 18.01
C ASN A 283 1.47 -13.31 16.65
N ILE A 284 2.20 -14.27 16.08
CA ILE A 284 1.76 -14.99 14.88
C ILE A 284 0.54 -15.85 15.24
N ILE A 285 -0.55 -15.66 14.50
CA ILE A 285 -1.74 -16.51 14.57
C ILE A 285 -1.53 -17.74 13.69
N ILE A 286 -1.04 -17.51 12.47
CA ILE A 286 -0.71 -18.56 11.51
C ILE A 286 0.36 -18.05 10.54
N GLN A 287 1.25 -18.94 10.12
CA GLN A 287 2.29 -18.68 9.14
C GLN A 287 2.46 -19.91 8.24
N ASP A 288 2.64 -19.67 6.95
CA ASP A 288 3.00 -20.74 6.02
C ASP A 288 4.46 -21.15 6.27
N PRO A 289 4.79 -22.45 6.40
CA PRO A 289 6.16 -22.87 6.69
C PRO A 289 7.07 -22.77 5.46
N SER A 290 6.51 -22.67 4.25
CA SER A 290 7.27 -22.80 3.01
C SER A 290 7.71 -21.44 2.46
N THR A 291 8.90 -21.44 1.88
CA THR A 291 9.45 -20.29 1.14
C THR A 291 9.21 -20.37 -0.37
N HIS A 292 8.85 -21.55 -0.87
CA HIS A 292 8.85 -21.89 -2.30
C HIS A 292 7.56 -22.58 -2.76
N GLU A 293 6.86 -23.28 -1.87
CA GLU A 293 5.58 -23.90 -2.18
C GLU A 293 4.44 -22.89 -2.08
N GLU A 294 3.51 -22.98 -3.01
CA GLU A 294 2.30 -22.16 -2.98
C GLU A 294 1.35 -22.64 -1.89
N GLY A 295 0.68 -21.70 -1.24
CA GLY A 295 -0.06 -21.98 -0.02
C GLY A 295 -1.19 -21.00 0.21
N ILE A 296 -2.17 -21.46 0.99
CA ILE A 296 -3.29 -20.63 1.47
C ILE A 296 -3.37 -20.85 2.98
N ILE A 297 -3.02 -19.82 3.74
CA ILE A 297 -3.24 -19.78 5.18
C ILE A 297 -4.53 -19.00 5.48
N SER A 298 -5.20 -19.36 6.57
CA SER A 298 -6.49 -18.80 6.95
C SER A 298 -6.53 -18.56 8.45
N ALA A 299 -7.04 -17.41 8.86
CA ALA A 299 -7.35 -17.13 10.26
C ALA A 299 -8.72 -16.47 10.38
N GLU A 300 -9.42 -16.79 11.46
CA GLU A 300 -10.60 -16.06 11.89
C GLU A 300 -10.17 -15.01 12.93
N ILE A 301 -10.64 -13.77 12.78
CA ILE A 301 -10.30 -12.64 13.64
C ILE A 301 -11.58 -12.09 14.29
N PRO A 302 -11.59 -11.91 15.63
CA PRO A 302 -12.76 -11.39 16.35
C PRO A 302 -12.86 -9.86 16.26
N ILE A 303 -13.20 -9.35 15.07
CA ILE A 303 -13.18 -7.92 14.76
C ILE A 303 -14.13 -7.09 15.64
N ALA A 304 -15.31 -7.60 16.00
CA ALA A 304 -16.23 -6.86 16.85
C ALA A 304 -15.73 -6.76 18.29
N ALA A 305 -15.16 -7.83 18.83
CA ALA A 305 -14.52 -7.82 20.14
C ALA A 305 -13.32 -6.86 20.17
N PHE A 306 -12.52 -6.86 19.09
CA PHE A 306 -11.38 -5.96 18.94
C PHE A 306 -11.78 -4.48 18.86
N ARG A 307 -12.85 -4.16 18.13
CA ARG A 307 -13.37 -2.80 17.97
C ARG A 307 -14.05 -2.26 19.23
N LYS A 308 -14.60 -3.13 20.07
CA LYS A 308 -15.39 -2.74 21.25
C LYS A 308 -14.57 -1.83 22.18
N ASN A 309 -15.03 -0.59 22.35
CA ASN A 309 -14.38 0.45 23.16
C ASN A 309 -12.94 0.79 22.73
N ARG A 310 -12.55 0.45 21.50
CA ARG A 310 -11.23 0.73 20.96
C ARG A 310 -11.04 2.22 20.72
N LYS A 311 -9.83 2.70 21.00
CA LYS A 311 -9.32 4.04 20.66
C LYS A 311 -8.03 3.89 19.86
N ILE A 312 -7.66 4.90 19.09
CA ILE A 312 -6.37 4.92 18.37
C ILE A 312 -5.19 4.79 19.37
N PRO A 313 -4.00 4.37 18.92
CA PRO A 313 -2.86 4.16 19.83
C PRO A 313 -2.44 5.42 20.58
N ASN A 314 -1.90 5.22 21.78
CA ASN A 314 -1.42 6.29 22.65
C ASN A 314 0.10 6.48 22.49
N TYR A 315 0.50 7.32 21.54
CA TYR A 315 1.91 7.70 21.36
C TYR A 315 2.27 8.89 22.25
N ALA A 316 3.48 8.90 22.80
CA ALA A 316 4.03 10.02 23.59
C ALA A 316 4.47 11.19 22.68
N LEU A 317 3.58 11.66 21.78
CA LEU A 317 3.91 12.64 20.75
C LEU A 317 4.43 13.95 21.35
N GLU A 318 3.81 14.45 22.41
CA GLU A 318 4.25 15.67 23.11
C GLU A 318 5.67 15.55 23.67
N MET A 319 6.03 14.38 24.21
CA MET A 319 7.36 14.13 24.77
C MET A 319 8.45 14.19 23.70
N VAL A 320 8.18 13.64 22.51
CA VAL A 320 9.17 13.57 21.42
C VAL A 320 9.12 14.80 20.50
N GLN A 321 8.09 15.64 20.62
CA GLN A 321 7.85 16.79 19.73
C GLN A 321 9.07 17.70 19.55
N PRO A 322 9.83 18.10 20.60
CA PRO A 322 10.99 18.99 20.41
C PRO A 322 12.08 18.40 19.51
N ILE A 323 12.25 17.07 19.53
CA ILE A 323 13.19 16.35 18.65
C ILE A 323 12.65 16.33 17.22
N PHE A 324 11.38 15.98 17.06
CA PHE A 324 10.74 15.82 15.75
C PHE A 324 10.60 17.14 15.00
N LEU A 325 10.44 18.27 15.71
CA LEU A 325 10.42 19.61 15.12
C LEU A 325 11.78 20.01 14.50
N GLN A 326 12.89 19.42 14.97
CA GLN A 326 14.23 19.68 14.43
C GLN A 326 14.67 18.61 13.41
N TYR A 327 14.01 17.46 13.40
CA TYR A 327 14.33 16.37 12.48
C TYR A 327 14.03 16.77 11.04
N GLN A 328 14.98 16.46 10.14
CA GLN A 328 14.77 16.55 8.71
C GLN A 328 15.22 15.26 8.06
N GLN A 329 14.37 14.66 7.23
CA GLN A 329 14.75 13.50 6.42
C GLN A 329 15.91 13.84 5.47
N GLU A 330 16.78 12.87 5.21
CA GLU A 330 17.95 13.01 4.32
C GLU A 330 17.55 13.50 2.92
N ILE A 331 16.66 12.76 2.28
CA ILE A 331 16.21 13.00 0.91
C ILE A 331 14.89 13.77 0.96
N PRO A 332 14.80 14.99 0.41
CA PRO A 332 13.57 15.77 0.37
C PRO A 332 12.38 15.03 -0.27
N ILE A 333 11.17 15.42 0.12
CA ILE A 333 9.94 15.03 -0.60
C ILE A 333 9.91 15.62 -2.01
N ASN A 334 9.01 15.13 -2.86
CA ASN A 334 8.83 15.61 -4.25
C ASN A 334 10.07 15.41 -5.15
N HIS A 335 11.01 14.53 -4.77
CA HIS A 335 12.26 14.32 -5.51
C HIS A 335 12.07 13.68 -6.90
N LEU A 336 10.87 13.16 -7.22
CA LEU A 336 10.50 12.74 -8.57
C LEU A 336 9.44 13.65 -9.20
N ASP A 337 9.12 14.79 -8.57
CA ASP A 337 8.28 15.81 -9.19
C ASP A 337 9.10 16.66 -10.16
N ILE A 338 9.53 16.03 -11.25
CA ILE A 338 10.37 16.58 -12.31
C ILE A 338 9.79 16.21 -13.68
N PRO A 339 10.23 16.84 -14.78
CA PRO A 339 9.77 16.47 -16.13
C PRO A 339 9.95 14.97 -16.41
N ALA A 340 8.96 14.37 -17.08
CA ALA A 340 8.91 12.93 -17.33
C ALA A 340 10.11 12.37 -18.13
N ASN A 341 10.78 13.23 -18.90
CA ASN A 341 11.99 12.91 -19.66
C ASN A 341 13.30 13.06 -18.84
N GLU A 342 13.23 13.65 -17.64
CA GLU A 342 14.36 13.84 -16.70
C GLU A 342 14.35 12.82 -15.55
N LEU A 343 13.25 12.06 -15.46
CA LEU A 343 13.08 10.94 -14.55
C LEU A 343 14.24 9.92 -14.69
N PRO A 344 14.96 9.58 -13.59
CA PRO A 344 16.06 8.60 -13.60
C PRO A 344 15.68 7.27 -14.27
N GLN A 345 16.47 6.82 -15.22
CA GLN A 345 16.23 5.57 -15.93
C GLN A 345 16.73 4.37 -15.16
N THR A 346 17.82 4.49 -14.41
CA THR A 346 18.41 3.36 -13.67
C THR A 346 18.42 3.60 -12.17
N GLY A 347 18.72 2.56 -11.40
CA GLY A 347 18.87 2.71 -9.96
C GLY A 347 20.13 3.49 -9.60
N GLU A 348 21.17 3.41 -10.43
CA GLU A 348 22.41 4.18 -10.33
C GLU A 348 22.12 5.68 -10.54
N GLU A 349 21.38 6.05 -11.59
CA GLU A 349 20.96 7.44 -11.81
C GLU A 349 20.06 7.96 -10.68
N MET A 350 19.18 7.10 -10.13
CA MET A 350 18.36 7.45 -8.97
C MET A 350 19.21 7.70 -7.73
N LYS A 351 20.30 6.93 -7.56
CA LYS A 351 21.27 7.16 -6.48
C LYS A 351 22.02 8.48 -6.68
N GLU A 352 22.47 8.78 -7.90
CA GLU A 352 23.12 10.06 -8.22
C GLU A 352 22.20 11.24 -7.89
N LEU A 353 20.92 11.15 -8.26
CA LEU A 353 19.91 12.14 -7.87
C LEU A 353 19.82 12.28 -6.35
N PHE A 354 19.70 11.16 -5.62
CA PHE A 354 19.62 11.18 -4.15
C PHE A 354 20.86 11.79 -3.51
N ASP A 355 22.05 11.47 -3.99
CA ASP A 355 23.30 12.02 -3.48
C ASP A 355 23.37 13.53 -3.72
N ALA A 356 22.96 14.00 -4.89
CA ALA A 356 22.96 15.42 -5.24
C ALA A 356 21.99 16.27 -4.40
N ILE A 357 20.87 15.69 -3.94
CA ILE A 357 19.86 16.39 -3.13
C ILE A 357 19.90 16.05 -1.64
N SER A 358 20.82 15.18 -1.23
CA SER A 358 20.90 14.72 0.17
C SER A 358 21.30 15.87 1.09
N ARG A 359 20.50 16.10 2.13
CA ARG A 359 20.80 17.06 3.20
C ARG A 359 21.90 16.59 4.15
N TYR A 360 22.25 15.30 4.11
CA TYR A 360 23.26 14.74 5.00
C TYR A 360 24.64 14.66 4.33
N LEU A 361 24.67 14.74 2.99
CA LEU A 361 25.92 14.72 2.22
C LEU A 361 26.38 16.12 1.79
N ASN A 362 25.48 17.10 1.65
CA ASN A 362 25.75 18.42 1.08
C ASN A 362 25.53 19.57 2.06
#